data_AF-A0A1G0D040-F1
#
_entry.id   AF-A0A1G0D040-F1
#
_cell.length_a   1.000
_cell.length_b   1.000
_cell.length_c   1.000
_cell.angle_alpha   90.00
_cell.angle_beta   90.00
_cell.angle_gamma   90.00
#
_symmetry.space_group_name_H-M   'P 1'
#
loop_
_entity.id
_entity.type
_entity.pdbx_description
1 polymer ?
#
loop_
_entity_poly.entity_id
_entity_poly.type
_entity_poly.pdbx_seq_one_letter_code
_entity_poly.pdbx_strand_id
1 'polypeptide(L)'
;MQGAASFAGLLAWVDWRFQWINPFKDFNGRAGRILLVALCYKLGLPPMNPAADESGKQAYFEALRAADVSDLGSLTELWLSRLANID
;
A
#
# COMPACT_ATOMS: atom_id res chain seq x y z
N MET A 1 -16.51 10.24 -3.17
CA MET A 1 -15.34 10.16 -4.07
C MET A 1 -14.08 10.79 -3.47
N GLN A 2 -14.12 11.98 -2.83
CA GLN A 2 -12.93 12.63 -2.26
C GLN A 2 -12.25 11.87 -1.11
N GLY A 3 -13.01 11.16 -0.26
CA GLY A 3 -12.45 10.38 0.86
C GLY A 3 -11.63 9.15 0.45
N ALA A 4 -12.03 8.43 -0.60
CA ALA A 4 -11.33 7.23 -1.05
C ALA A 4 -9.93 7.54 -1.59
N ALA A 5 -9.79 8.63 -2.37
CA ALA A 5 -8.51 9.10 -2.87
C ALA A 5 -7.57 9.53 -1.74
N SER A 6 -8.08 10.21 -0.70
CA SER A 6 -7.26 10.57 0.46
C SER A 6 -6.78 9.35 1.25
N PHE A 7 -7.64 8.34 1.44
CA PHE A 7 -7.24 7.10 2.12
C PHE A 7 -6.22 6.31 1.31
N ALA A 8 -6.43 6.18 -0.01
CA ALA A 8 -5.47 5.51 -0.88
C ALA A 8 -4.11 6.20 -0.91
N GLY A 9 -4.08 7.54 -0.96
CA GLY A 9 -2.83 8.30 -0.91
C GLY A 9 -2.09 8.10 0.42
N LEU A 10 -2.81 8.10 1.56
CA LEU A 10 -2.21 7.80 2.86
C LEU A 10 -1.64 6.38 2.91
N LEU A 11 -2.40 5.37 2.45
CA LEU A 11 -1.95 3.98 2.45
C LEU A 11 -0.74 3.78 1.52
N ALA A 12 -0.76 4.37 0.33
CA ALA A 12 0.38 4.36 -0.59
C ALA A 12 1.62 4.98 0.04
N TRP A 13 1.47 6.13 0.70
CA TRP A 13 2.60 6.79 1.37
C TRP A 13 3.15 5.93 2.51
N VAL A 14 2.31 5.36 3.37
CA VAL A 14 2.76 4.51 4.48
C VAL A 14 3.43 3.24 3.98
N ASP A 15 2.86 2.61 2.95
CA ASP A 15 3.39 1.40 2.33
C ASP A 15 4.81 1.66 1.78
N TRP A 16 4.93 2.63 0.87
CA TRP A 16 6.22 3.03 0.31
C TRP A 16 7.21 3.44 1.39
N ARG A 17 6.80 4.31 2.32
CA ARG A 17 7.74 4.86 3.30
C ARG A 17 8.28 3.79 4.23
N PHE A 18 7.46 2.82 4.62
CA PHE A 18 7.90 1.69 5.42
C PHE A 18 8.89 0.81 4.66
N GLN A 19 8.60 0.47 3.39
CA GLN A 19 9.53 -0.31 2.56
C GLN A 19 10.85 0.44 2.32
N TRP A 20 10.81 1.76 2.12
CA TRP A 20 11.98 2.59 1.90
C TRP A 20 12.89 2.69 3.13
N ILE A 21 12.30 2.85 4.32
CA ILE A 21 13.07 2.87 5.58
C ILE A 21 13.70 1.49 5.84
N ASN A 22 13.00 0.42 5.48
CA ASN A 22 13.44 -0.98 5.66
C ASN A 22 14.04 -1.24 7.06
N PRO A 23 13.26 -1.03 8.14
CA PRO A 23 13.81 -0.90 9.50
C PRO A 23 14.31 -2.21 10.13
N PHE A 24 13.96 -3.37 9.58
CA PHE A 24 14.32 -4.67 10.13
C PHE A 24 15.36 -5.39 9.25
N LYS A 25 16.13 -6.31 9.86
CA LYS A 25 17.09 -7.15 9.13
C LYS A 25 16.42 -8.06 8.09
N ASP A 26 15.21 -8.53 8.40
CA ASP A 26 14.38 -9.36 7.52
C ASP A 26 12.90 -9.10 7.90
N PHE A 27 11.96 -9.65 7.13
CA PHE A 27 10.52 -9.61 7.35
C PHE A 27 9.85 -8.23 7.16
N ASN A 28 10.54 -7.23 6.59
CA ASN A 28 9.96 -5.91 6.33
C ASN A 28 8.65 -5.99 5.51
N GLY A 29 8.61 -6.80 4.46
CA GLY A 29 7.38 -6.99 3.69
C GLY A 29 6.21 -7.55 4.50
N ARG A 30 6.47 -8.43 5.48
CA ARG A 30 5.44 -8.98 6.38
C ARG A 30 5.00 -7.96 7.42
N ALA A 31 5.95 -7.29 8.06
CA ALA A 31 5.67 -6.26 9.06
C ALA A 31 4.91 -5.07 8.45
N GLY A 32 5.29 -4.61 7.26
CA GLY A 32 4.61 -3.53 6.54
C GLY A 32 3.17 -3.87 6.21
N ARG A 33 2.89 -5.11 5.78
CA ARG A 33 1.51 -5.57 5.56
C ARG A 33 0.67 -5.58 6.84
N ILE A 34 1.24 -6.03 7.96
CA ILE A 34 0.54 -5.99 9.26
C ILE A 34 0.24 -4.55 9.67
N LEU A 35 1.20 -3.63 9.48
CA LEU A 35 1.01 -2.19 9.72
C LEU A 35 -0.15 -1.64 8.89
N LEU A 36 -0.21 -1.96 7.60
CA LEU A 36 -1.27 -1.50 6.70
C LEU A 36 -2.65 -2.05 7.10
N VAL A 37 -2.75 -3.33 7.46
CA VAL A 37 -4.00 -3.91 7.98
C VAL A 37 -4.45 -3.19 9.26
N ALA A 38 -3.53 -2.95 10.20
CA ALA A 38 -3.83 -2.24 11.43
C ALA A 38 -4.26 -0.78 11.18
N LEU A 39 -3.64 -0.12 10.19
CA LEU A 39 -4.01 1.23 9.79
C LEU A 39 -5.41 1.26 9.16
N CYS A 40 -5.73 0.35 8.25
CA CYS A 40 -7.07 0.23 7.68
C CYS A 40 -8.13 0.05 8.77
N TYR A 41 -7.87 -0.83 9.75
CA TYR A 41 -8.76 -1.02 10.90
C TYR A 41 -8.96 0.28 11.70
N LYS A 42 -7.88 1.01 12.01
CA LYS A 42 -7.98 2.31 12.72
C LYS A 42 -8.73 3.38 11.94
N LEU A 43 -8.68 3.33 10.61
CA LEU A 43 -9.38 4.27 9.73
C LEU A 43 -10.84 3.88 9.47
N GLY A 44 -11.31 2.75 10.01
CA GLY A 44 -12.66 2.23 9.76
C GLY A 44 -12.86 1.74 8.33
N LEU A 45 -11.78 1.40 7.63
CA LEU A 45 -11.84 0.82 6.29
C LEU A 45 -12.16 -0.68 6.39
N PRO A 46 -12.79 -1.27 5.37
CA PRO A 46 -13.12 -2.68 5.42
C PRO A 46 -11.85 -3.56 5.45
N PRO A 47 -11.97 -4.82 5.88
CA PRO A 47 -10.87 -5.77 5.81
C PRO A 47 -10.35 -5.87 4.37
N MET A 48 -9.05 -5.67 4.20
CA MET A 48 -8.41 -5.78 2.88
C MET A 48 -7.08 -6.50 2.99
N ASN A 49 -6.71 -7.20 1.92
CA ASN A 49 -5.40 -7.84 1.82
C ASN A 49 -4.39 -6.88 1.13
N PRO A 50 -3.38 -6.35 1.84
CA PRO A 50 -2.37 -5.49 1.24
C PRO A 50 -1.34 -6.26 0.40
N ALA A 51 -1.35 -7.59 0.40
CA ALA A 51 -0.45 -8.38 -0.43
C ALA A 51 -0.88 -8.32 -1.91
N ALA A 52 0.09 -8.11 -2.79
CA ALA A 52 -0.09 -8.44 -4.20
C ALA A 52 -0.08 -9.96 -4.38
N ASP A 53 -0.93 -10.47 -5.25
CA ASP A 53 -0.81 -11.83 -5.76
C ASP A 53 0.41 -11.96 -6.69
N GLU A 54 0.72 -13.17 -7.17
CA GLU A 54 1.90 -13.38 -8.01
C GLU A 54 1.83 -12.58 -9.32
N SER A 55 0.63 -12.36 -9.89
CA SER A 55 0.42 -11.51 -11.06
C SER A 55 0.65 -10.01 -10.80
N GLY A 56 0.27 -9.52 -9.63
CA GLY A 56 0.34 -8.11 -9.24
C GLY A 56 1.67 -7.71 -8.59
N LYS A 57 2.51 -8.69 -8.24
CA LYS A 57 3.77 -8.47 -7.54
C LYS A 57 4.74 -7.60 -8.33
N GLN A 58 4.84 -7.82 -9.64
CA GLN A 58 5.69 -7.00 -10.50
C GLN A 58 5.20 -5.54 -10.54
N ALA A 59 3.92 -5.33 -10.81
CA ALA A 59 3.31 -3.99 -10.84
C ALA A 59 3.47 -3.26 -9.50
N TYR A 60 3.33 -3.98 -8.38
CA TYR A 60 3.57 -3.43 -7.04
C TYR A 60 5.02 -2.96 -6.85
N PHE A 61 6.01 -3.76 -7.26
CA PHE A 61 7.42 -3.35 -7.16
C PHE A 61 7.76 -2.19 -8.10
N GLU A 62 7.17 -2.14 -9.29
CA GLU A 62 7.31 -1.02 -10.21
C GLU A 62 6.73 0.27 -9.61
N ALA A 63 5.54 0.19 -8.99
CA ALA A 63 4.93 1.32 -8.30
C ALA A 63 5.76 1.83 -7.10
N LEU A 64 6.39 0.93 -6.34
CA LEU A 64 7.33 1.32 -5.28
C LEU A 64 8.56 2.06 -5.85
N ARG A 65 9.14 1.55 -6.95
CA ARG A 65 10.29 2.20 -7.61
C ARG A 65 9.92 3.55 -8.22
N ALA A 66 8.70 3.70 -8.72
CA ALA A 66 8.18 4.98 -9.19
C ALA A 66 8.10 5.99 -8.02
N ALA A 67 7.64 5.54 -6.85
CA ALA A 67 7.59 6.38 -5.65
C ALA A 67 8.98 6.81 -5.16
N ASP A 68 10.03 5.99 -5.35
CA ASP A 68 11.41 6.38 -5.07
C ASP A 68 11.89 7.58 -5.91
N VAL A 69 11.31 7.80 -7.10
CA VAL A 69 11.59 8.94 -7.99
C VAL A 69 10.48 10.00 -7.97
N SER A 70 9.76 10.10 -6.86
CA SER A 70 8.69 11.09 -6.60
C SER A 70 7.37 10.88 -7.36
N ASP A 71 7.13 9.70 -7.93
CA ASP A 71 5.82 9.31 -8.44
C ASP A 71 5.09 8.36 -7.47
N LEU A 72 4.35 8.93 -6.52
CA LEU A 72 3.46 8.15 -5.65
C LEU A 72 2.12 7.79 -6.33
N GLY A 73 1.85 8.34 -7.52
CA GLY A 73 0.58 8.19 -8.23
C GLY A 73 0.30 6.73 -8.59
N SER A 74 1.28 6.04 -9.16
CA SER A 74 1.17 4.62 -9.53
C SER A 74 0.81 3.72 -8.34
N LEU A 75 1.40 3.96 -7.17
CA LEU A 75 1.08 3.19 -5.95
C LEU A 75 -0.29 3.59 -5.39
N THR A 76 -0.68 4.86 -5.50
CA THR A 76 -2.00 5.36 -5.08
C THR A 76 -3.13 4.72 -5.89
N GLU A 77 -2.99 4.61 -7.21
CA GLU A 77 -3.93 3.91 -8.11
C GLU A 77 -4.10 2.43 -7.73
N LEU A 78 -2.99 1.78 -7.38
CA LEU A 78 -3.00 0.40 -6.92
C LEU A 78 -3.81 0.26 -5.61
N TRP A 79 -3.62 1.19 -4.66
CA TRP A 79 -4.40 1.23 -3.42
C TRP A 79 -5.87 1.58 -3.65
N LEU A 80 -6.18 2.48 -4.57
CA LEU A 80 -7.56 2.78 -4.98
C LEU A 80 -8.26 1.52 -5.50
N SER A 81 -7.60 0.78 -6.38
CA SER A 81 -8.12 -0.47 -6.96
C SER A 81 -8.39 -1.52 -5.87
N ARG A 82 -7.47 -1.67 -4.91
CA ARG A 82 -7.65 -2.59 -3.77
C ARG A 82 -8.81 -2.18 -2.88
N LEU A 83 -9.01 -0.87 -2.64
CA LEU A 83 -10.13 -0.37 -1.85
C LEU A 83 -11.48 -0.49 -2.57
N ALA A 84 -11.49 -0.50 -3.89
CA ALA A 84 -12.70 -0.66 -4.70
C ALA A 84 -13.13 -2.13 -4.82
N ASN A 85 -12.18 -3.07 -4.81
CA ASN A 85 -12.42 -4.51 -4.97
C ASN A 85 -12.55 -5.24 -3.62
N ILE A 86 -13.24 -4.62 -2.66
CA ILE A 86 -13.54 -5.25 -1.38
C ILE A 86 -14.83 -6.06 -1.58
N ASP A 87 -14.67 -7.37 -1.78
CA ASP A 87 -15.78 -8.33 -1.71
C ASP A 87 -16.30 -8.48 -0.27
#